data_AF-A0A1V9FSI6-F1
#
_entry.id   AF-A0A1V9FSI6-F1
#
_cell.length_a   1.000
_cell.length_b   1.000
_cell.length_c   1.000
_cell.angle_alpha   90.00
_cell.angle_beta   90.00
_cell.angle_gamma   90.00
#
_symmetry.space_group_name_H-M   'P 1'
#
loop_
_entity.id
_entity.type
_entity.pdbx_description
1 polymer ?
#
loop_
_entity_poly.entity_id
_entity_poly.type
_entity_poly.pdbx_seq_one_letter_code
_entity_poly.pdbx_strand_id
1 'polypeptide(L)'
;MFKKLLLLGLVSGVLAGVAALIYQKVYFKANEADFSAVVKPVNVMIVCTLAGLLASVGYGLLTKWLPRYGEIIFNFVFVILTFASIVGPIGFRLPLEYEQPELFPGLTVPMHFFPALAWFTLKPLFVKK
;
A
#
# COMPACT_ATOMS: atom_id res chain seq x y z
N MET A 1 3.94 -13.01 -19.96
CA MET A 1 3.00 -12.12 -19.23
C MET A 1 3.35 -12.00 -17.75
N PHE A 2 3.51 -13.11 -17.02
CA PHE A 2 3.77 -13.10 -15.58
C PHE A 2 5.02 -12.30 -15.14
N LYS A 3 6.14 -12.39 -15.87
CA LYS A 3 7.35 -11.58 -15.58
C LYS A 3 7.09 -10.07 -15.60
N LYS A 4 6.27 -9.58 -16.55
CA LYS A 4 5.89 -8.16 -16.63
C LYS A 4 4.96 -7.77 -15.48
N LEU A 5 4.05 -8.66 -15.09
CA LEU A 5 3.17 -8.43 -13.93
C LEU A 5 3.97 -8.39 -12.63
N LEU A 6 4.91 -9.31 -12.40
CA LEU A 6 5.78 -9.27 -11.23
C LEU A 6 6.63 -7.99 -11.18
N LEU A 7 7.17 -7.57 -12.33
CA LEU A 7 7.92 -6.31 -12.41
C LEU A 7 7.03 -5.10 -12.10
N LEU A 8 5.79 -5.06 -12.62
CA LEU A 8 4.81 -4.04 -12.27
C LEU A 8 4.58 -3.99 -10.75
N GLY A 9 4.31 -5.14 -10.12
CA GLY A 9 4.08 -5.20 -8.67
C GLY A 9 5.29 -4.77 -7.86
N LEU A 10 6.49 -5.19 -8.26
CA LEU A 10 7.73 -4.78 -7.61
C LEU A 10 7.92 -3.26 -7.70
N VAL A 11 7.82 -2.68 -8.91
CA VAL A 11 8.00 -1.23 -9.11
C VAL A 11 6.91 -0.44 -8.39
N SER A 12 5.64 -0.85 -8.48
CA SER A 12 4.54 -0.21 -7.76
C SER A 12 4.73 -0.29 -6.24
N GLY A 13 5.14 -1.44 -5.71
CA GLY A 13 5.35 -1.63 -4.29
C GLY A 13 6.55 -0.84 -3.74
N VAL A 14 7.66 -0.81 -4.48
CA VAL A 14 8.83 0.02 -4.13
C VAL A 14 8.47 1.51 -4.18
N LEU A 15 7.77 1.95 -5.24
CA LEU A 15 7.32 3.34 -5.36
C LEU A 15 6.39 3.72 -4.19
N ALA A 16 5.45 2.84 -3.84
CA ALA A 16 4.56 3.04 -2.69
C ALA A 16 5.33 3.13 -1.38
N GLY A 17 6.33 2.26 -1.16
CA GLY A 17 7.17 2.28 0.02
C GLY A 17 7.97 3.59 0.13
N VAL A 18 8.60 4.03 -0.97
CA VAL A 18 9.33 5.31 -1.00
C VAL A 18 8.39 6.48 -0.70
N ALA A 19 7.20 6.51 -1.32
CA ALA A 19 6.20 7.53 -1.04
C ALA A 19 5.77 7.51 0.44
N ALA A 20 5.59 6.34 1.02
CA ALA A 20 5.24 6.16 2.43
C ALA A 20 6.34 6.68 3.38
N LEU A 21 7.62 6.44 3.07
CA LEU A 21 8.73 6.95 3.86
C LEU A 21 8.89 8.47 3.75
N ILE A 22 8.69 9.03 2.56
CA ILE A 22 8.67 10.48 2.36
C ILE A 22 7.53 11.09 3.18
N TYR A 23 6.33 10.50 3.09
CA TYR A 23 5.17 10.95 3.83
C TYR A 23 5.42 10.90 5.34
N GLN A 24 5.95 9.78 5.85
CA GLN A 24 6.31 9.62 7.26
C GLN A 24 7.26 10.72 7.74
N LYS A 25 8.33 10.99 6.98
CA LYS A 25 9.30 12.03 7.33
C LYS A 25 8.68 13.43 7.37
N VAL A 26 7.84 13.77 6.39
CA VAL A 26 7.13 15.06 6.35
C VAL A 26 6.13 15.17 7.51
N TYR A 27 5.41 14.09 7.80
CA TYR A 27 4.41 14.03 8.86
C TYR A 27 5.03 14.25 10.24
N PHE A 28 6.14 13.57 10.53
CA PHE A 28 6.89 13.75 11.78
C PHE A 28 7.39 15.17 11.95
N LYS A 29 7.94 15.76 10.89
CA LYS A 29 8.43 17.15 10.93
C LYS A 29 7.29 18.16 11.15
N ALA A 30 6.11 17.91 10.59
CA ALA A 30 4.99 18.84 10.65
C ALA A 30 4.24 18.79 12.00
N ASN A 31 4.20 17.63 12.66
CA ASN A 31 3.42 17.43 13.87
C ASN A 31 4.27 17.19 15.13
N GLU A 32 5.59 17.13 15.00
CA GLU A 32 6.53 16.85 16.10
C GLU A 32 6.25 15.53 16.85
N ALA A 33 5.50 14.62 16.24
CA ALA A 33 5.15 13.30 16.78
C ALA A 33 5.87 12.19 15.99
N ASP A 34 6.68 11.38 16.69
CA ASP A 34 7.47 10.30 16.08
C ASP A 34 6.91 8.90 16.43
N PHE A 35 6.41 8.20 15.42
CA PHE A 35 5.88 6.83 15.53
C PHE A 35 6.84 5.76 14.97
N SER A 36 8.10 6.08 14.71
CA SER A 36 9.08 5.20 14.04
C SER A 36 9.38 3.90 14.80
N ALA A 37 9.22 3.90 16.13
CA ALA A 37 9.34 2.68 16.93
C ALA A 37 8.25 1.64 16.60
N VAL A 38 7.04 2.10 16.23
CA VAL A 38 5.90 1.28 15.83
C VAL A 38 5.89 1.05 14.32
N VAL A 39 6.00 2.14 13.54
CA VAL A 39 6.00 2.14 12.07
C VAL A 39 7.43 2.20 11.56
N LYS A 40 8.13 1.07 11.69
CA LYS A 40 9.55 0.97 11.29
C LYS A 40 9.71 1.17 9.77
N PRO A 41 10.63 2.02 9.30
CA PRO A 41 10.85 2.26 7.86
C PRO A 41 11.09 0.99 7.04
N VAL A 42 11.83 0.03 7.61
CA VAL A 42 12.08 -1.28 6.97
C VAL A 42 10.78 -2.05 6.77
N ASN A 43 9.89 -2.06 7.77
CA ASN A 43 8.60 -2.74 7.68
C ASN A 43 7.70 -2.08 6.63
N VAL A 44 7.71 -0.74 6.54
CA VAL A 44 6.97 0.00 5.51
C VAL A 44 7.39 -0.44 4.11
N MET A 45 8.70 -0.47 3.83
CA MET A 45 9.23 -0.90 2.53
C MET A 45 8.85 -2.35 2.20
N ILE A 46 9.00 -3.26 3.16
CA ILE A 46 8.66 -4.67 2.98
C ILE A 46 7.17 -4.83 2.69
N VAL A 47 6.31 -4.23 3.51
CA VAL A 47 4.85 -4.36 3.39
C VAL A 47 4.35 -3.76 2.08
N CYS A 48 4.81 -2.57 1.68
CA CYS A 48 4.41 -1.98 0.40
C CYS A 48 4.89 -2.82 -0.79
N THR A 49 6.13 -3.35 -0.73
CA THR A 49 6.67 -4.23 -1.78
C THR A 49 5.87 -5.53 -1.89
N LEU A 50 5.58 -6.17 -0.76
CA LEU A 50 4.77 -7.39 -0.71
C LEU A 50 3.34 -7.12 -1.21
N ALA A 51 2.72 -6.01 -0.83
CA ALA A 51 1.40 -5.62 -1.34
C ALA A 51 1.38 -5.50 -2.86
N GLY A 52 2.41 -4.87 -3.45
CA GLY A 52 2.56 -4.78 -4.90
C GLY A 52 2.74 -6.15 -5.58
N LEU A 53 3.55 -7.04 -5.00
CA LEU A 53 3.73 -8.40 -5.52
C LEU A 53 2.45 -9.25 -5.42
N LEU A 54 1.71 -9.13 -4.30
CA LEU A 54 0.42 -9.79 -4.12
C LEU A 54 -0.61 -9.26 -5.13
N ALA A 55 -0.60 -7.95 -5.40
CA ALA A 55 -1.42 -7.35 -6.46
C ALA A 55 -1.11 -7.96 -7.84
N SER A 56 0.16 -8.20 -8.17
CA SER A 56 0.54 -8.91 -9.41
C SER A 56 -0.01 -10.31 -9.51
N VAL A 57 0.08 -11.07 -8.42
CA VAL A 57 -0.43 -12.44 -8.36
C VAL A 57 -1.96 -12.42 -8.48
N GLY A 58 -2.64 -11.59 -7.70
CA GLY A 58 -4.09 -11.45 -7.72
C GLY A 58 -4.63 -11.03 -9.09
N TYR A 59 -4.02 -10.01 -9.70
CA TYR A 59 -4.40 -9.56 -11.05
C TYR A 59 -4.16 -10.66 -12.08
N GLY A 60 -3.00 -11.31 -12.04
CA GLY A 60 -2.65 -12.39 -12.96
C GLY A 60 -3.59 -13.60 -12.86
N LEU A 61 -4.00 -13.99 -11.66
CA LEU A 61 -4.95 -15.09 -11.45
C LEU A 61 -6.36 -14.71 -11.93
N LEU A 62 -6.87 -13.54 -11.53
CA LEU A 62 -8.22 -13.11 -11.89
C LEU A 62 -8.38 -12.88 -13.40
N THR A 63 -7.40 -12.26 -14.05
CA THR A 63 -7.44 -12.06 -15.51
C THR A 63 -7.23 -13.36 -16.29
N LYS A 64 -6.55 -14.35 -15.73
CA LYS A 64 -6.41 -15.68 -16.34
C LYS A 64 -7.71 -16.49 -16.23
N TRP A 65 -8.39 -16.46 -15.09
CA TRP A 65 -9.61 -17.26 -14.86
C TRP A 65 -10.88 -16.60 -15.36
N LEU A 66 -10.94 -15.27 -15.36
CA LEU A 66 -12.10 -14.48 -15.76
C LEU A 66 -11.69 -13.46 -16.84
N PRO A 67 -11.32 -13.88 -18.07
CA PRO A 67 -10.72 -12.99 -19.06
C PRO A 67 -11.59 -11.77 -19.43
N ARG A 68 -12.92 -11.89 -19.31
CA ARG A 68 -13.86 -10.80 -19.62
C ARG A 68 -14.01 -9.77 -18.48
N TYR A 69 -13.90 -10.20 -17.22
CA TYR A 69 -14.24 -9.37 -16.04
C TYR A 69 -13.13 -9.28 -14.99
N GLY A 70 -12.04 -10.02 -15.17
CA GLY A 70 -11.00 -10.20 -14.16
C GLY A 70 -10.31 -8.89 -13.77
N GLU A 71 -10.16 -7.96 -14.71
CA GLU A 71 -9.60 -6.64 -14.41
C GLU A 71 -10.51 -5.81 -13.50
N ILE A 72 -11.81 -5.71 -13.81
CA ILE A 72 -12.72 -4.91 -12.99
C ILE A 72 -12.93 -5.56 -11.62
N ILE A 73 -13.04 -6.89 -11.57
CA ILE A 73 -13.13 -7.64 -10.31
C ILE A 73 -11.88 -7.41 -9.47
N PHE A 74 -10.68 -7.52 -10.06
CA PHE A 74 -9.43 -7.24 -9.36
C PHE A 74 -9.42 -5.82 -8.78
N ASN A 75 -9.76 -4.80 -9.57
CA ASN A 75 -9.75 -3.42 -9.10
C ASN A 75 -10.70 -3.23 -7.92
N PHE A 76 -11.91 -3.80 -7.98
CA PHE A 76 -12.88 -3.76 -6.87
C PHE A 76 -12.33 -4.45 -5.62
N VAL A 77 -11.81 -5.67 -5.75
CA VAL A 77 -11.23 -6.39 -4.62
C VAL A 77 -10.05 -5.62 -4.03
N PHE A 78 -9.18 -5.07 -4.87
CA PHE A 78 -8.00 -4.35 -4.39
C PHE A 78 -8.38 -3.08 -3.63
N VAL A 79 -9.34 -2.30 -4.14
CA VAL A 79 -9.89 -1.14 -3.44
C VAL A 79 -10.50 -1.55 -2.09
N ILE A 80 -11.33 -2.60 -2.07
CA ILE A 80 -11.94 -3.10 -0.82
C ILE A 80 -10.87 -3.53 0.18
N LEU A 81 -9.85 -4.25 -0.26
CA LEU A 81 -8.74 -4.68 0.62
C LEU A 81 -7.93 -3.48 1.14
N THR A 82 -7.70 -2.46 0.31
CA THR A 82 -7.07 -1.21 0.76
C THR A 82 -7.88 -0.54 1.86
N PHE A 83 -9.20 -0.37 1.69
CA PHE A 83 -10.07 0.18 2.74
C PHE A 83 -10.20 -0.73 3.96
N ALA A 84 -10.21 -2.05 3.79
CA ALA A 84 -10.22 -2.97 4.92
C ALA A 84 -8.92 -2.87 5.73
N SER A 85 -7.80 -2.63 5.06
CA SER A 85 -6.49 -2.56 5.72
C SER A 85 -6.32 -1.36 6.65
N ILE A 86 -7.08 -0.27 6.44
CA ILE A 86 -7.00 0.92 7.32
C ILE A 86 -7.73 0.71 8.67
N VAL A 87 -8.58 -0.33 8.79
CA VAL A 87 -9.24 -0.68 10.04
C VAL A 87 -8.21 -1.03 11.13
N GLY A 88 -7.11 -1.69 10.74
CA GLY A 88 -6.02 -2.05 11.66
C GLY A 88 -5.42 -0.82 12.35
N PRO A 89 -4.88 0.16 11.60
CA PRO A 89 -4.34 1.37 12.18
C PRO A 89 -5.35 2.23 12.95
N ILE A 90 -6.60 2.32 12.50
CA ILE A 90 -7.66 3.06 13.22
C ILE A 90 -7.96 2.42 14.58
N GLY A 91 -7.96 1.08 14.66
CA GLY A 91 -8.21 0.35 15.89
C GLY A 91 -6.98 0.11 16.76
N PHE A 92 -5.78 0.54 16.32
CA PHE A 92 -4.53 0.26 17.01
C PHE A 92 -4.41 1.09 18.30
N ARG A 93 -4.14 0.43 19.43
CA ARG A 93 -3.90 1.10 20.71
C ARG A 93 -2.41 1.27 20.93
N LEU A 94 -1.95 2.53 20.90
CA LEU A 94 -0.57 2.86 21.20
C LEU A 94 -0.26 2.73 22.71
N PRO A 95 1.02 2.50 23.06
CA PRO A 95 1.50 2.62 24.44
C PRO A 95 1.15 3.98 25.05
N LEU A 96 0.94 4.00 26.37
CA LEU A 96 0.57 5.21 27.13
C LEU A 96 1.66 6.31 27.15
N GLU A 97 2.86 5.99 26.67
CA GLU A 97 4.02 6.87 26.59
C GLU A 97 3.94 7.87 25.42
N TYR A 98 3.04 7.64 24.46
CA TYR A 98 2.83 8.56 23.34
C TYR A 98 1.92 9.72 23.76
N GLU A 99 2.43 10.95 23.65
CA GLU A 99 1.70 12.16 24.04
C GLU A 99 0.50 12.48 23.14
N GLN A 100 0.56 12.11 21.85
CA GLN A 100 -0.45 12.45 20.82
C GLN A 100 -0.85 11.22 19.98
N PRO A 101 -1.45 10.17 20.58
CA PRO A 101 -1.77 8.93 19.89
C PRO A 101 -2.81 9.10 18.76
N GLU A 102 -3.64 10.15 18.82
CA GLU A 102 -4.64 10.50 17.81
C GLU A 102 -4.04 10.87 16.44
N LEU A 103 -2.76 11.22 16.38
CA LEU A 103 -2.04 11.50 15.13
C LEU A 103 -1.64 10.22 14.38
N PHE A 104 -1.68 9.07 15.04
CA PHE A 104 -1.23 7.81 14.44
C PHE A 104 -2.08 7.36 13.24
N PRO A 105 -3.42 7.39 13.28
CA PRO A 105 -4.24 7.16 12.08
C PRO A 105 -3.95 8.17 10.97
N GLY A 106 -3.66 9.43 11.32
CA GLY A 106 -3.30 10.48 10.36
C GLY A 106 -2.05 10.13 9.55
N LEU A 107 -1.05 9.51 10.19
CA LEU A 107 0.13 8.98 9.50
C LEU A 107 -0.18 7.72 8.70
N THR A 108 -0.82 6.74 9.34
CA THR A 108 -0.84 5.36 8.83
C THR A 108 -1.91 5.16 7.75
N VAL A 109 -3.09 5.78 7.89
CA VAL A 109 -4.19 5.60 6.94
C VAL A 109 -3.77 5.97 5.50
N PRO A 110 -3.14 7.13 5.23
CA PRO A 110 -2.65 7.46 3.88
C PRO A 110 -1.63 6.45 3.32
N MET A 111 -0.74 5.92 4.17
CA MET A 111 0.30 4.97 3.74
C MET A 111 -0.28 3.68 3.15
N HIS A 112 -1.45 3.24 3.63
CA HIS A 112 -2.13 2.04 3.13
C HIS A 112 -2.72 2.21 1.72
N PHE A 113 -2.97 3.44 1.26
CA PHE A 113 -3.47 3.70 -0.09
C PHE A 113 -2.37 3.70 -1.15
N PHE A 114 -1.12 3.96 -0.78
CA PHE A 114 -0.03 4.09 -1.74
C PHE A 114 0.19 2.86 -2.64
N PRO A 115 0.12 1.61 -2.15
CA PRO A 115 0.25 0.44 -3.02
C PRO A 115 -0.81 0.38 -4.14
N ALA A 116 -2.07 0.66 -3.82
CA ALA A 116 -3.15 0.66 -4.79
C ALA A 116 -3.02 1.82 -5.79
N LEU A 117 -2.69 3.02 -5.30
CA LEU A 117 -2.45 4.19 -6.15
C LEU A 117 -1.28 3.94 -7.12
N ALA A 118 -0.14 3.49 -6.62
CA ALA A 118 1.03 3.17 -7.43
C ALA A 118 0.75 2.06 -8.46
N TRP A 119 -0.04 1.06 -8.09
CA TRP A 119 -0.48 0.02 -9.02
C TRP A 119 -1.35 0.61 -10.15
N PHE A 120 -2.42 1.32 -9.81
CA PHE A 120 -3.34 1.86 -10.82
C PHE A 120 -2.66 2.87 -11.76
N THR A 121 -1.73 3.66 -11.24
CA THR A 121 -0.93 4.60 -12.04
C THR A 121 0.03 3.89 -12.99
N LEU A 122 0.74 2.85 -12.54
CA LEU A 122 1.77 2.20 -13.35
C LEU A 122 1.23 1.09 -14.25
N LYS A 123 0.09 0.47 -13.93
CA LYS A 123 -0.46 -0.66 -14.69
C LYS A 123 -0.51 -0.41 -16.22
N PRO A 124 -0.97 0.75 -16.73
CA PRO A 124 -1.02 1.01 -18.17
C PRO A 124 0.33 0.94 -18.89
N LEU A 125 1.45 1.13 -18.16
CA LEU A 125 2.80 1.05 -18.74
C LEU A 125 3.26 -0.40 -18.97
N PHE A 126 2.72 -1.36 -18.21
CA PHE A 126 3.14 -2.77 -18.23
C PHE A 126 2.10 -3.69 -18.88
N VAL A 127 0.82 -3.33 -18.77
CA VAL A 127 -0.32 -4.07 -19.34
C VAL A 127 -1.01 -3.17 -20.36
N LYS A 128 -0.81 -3.48 -21.65
CA LYS A 128 -1.55 -2.83 -22.73
C LYS A 128 -2.94 -3.45 -22.84
N LYS A 129 -3.97 -2.62 -23.03
CA LYS A 129 -5.31 -3.07 -23.40
C LYS A 129 -5.29 -3.76 -24.76
#